data_AF-A0A1G0NB28-F1
#
_entry.id   AF-A0A1G0NB28-F1
#
_cell.length_a   1.000
_cell.length_b   1.000
_cell.length_c   1.000
_cell.angle_alpha   90.00
_cell.angle_beta   90.00
_cell.angle_gamma   90.00
#
_symmetry.space_group_name_H-M   'P 1'
#
loop_
_entity.id
_entity.type
_entity.pdbx_description
1 polymer ?
#
loop_
_entity_poly.entity_id
_entity_poly.type
_entity_poly.pdbx_seq_one_letter_code
_entity_poly.pdbx_strand_id
1 'polypeptide(L)'
;MKRGQKRPAKGRRGAPRIAEQHHELRQALALVDATEDLARLVPLLRDLRRDLAAHFAGEEREDGLAQAVGPAAPHHLRRLEALLAEHARLLASLDDVIERGDALLSGSVKQVVDDVRALAQRLARHEAAETALLTDAVYADIGGG
;
A
#
# COMPACT_ATOMS: atom_id res chain seq x y z
N MET A 1 11.55 50.18 -36.28
CA MET A 1 11.71 48.75 -36.67
C MET A 1 11.71 47.90 -35.41
N LYS A 2 10.63 47.15 -35.14
CA LYS A 2 10.38 46.44 -33.87
C LYS A 2 11.00 45.03 -33.89
N ARG A 3 11.69 44.70 -32.78
CA ARG A 3 12.35 43.43 -32.50
C ARG A 3 11.33 42.29 -32.37
N GLY A 4 11.51 41.22 -33.14
CA GLY A 4 10.77 39.97 -32.99
C GLY A 4 11.33 39.15 -31.83
N GLN A 5 10.66 39.21 -30.67
CA GLN A 5 10.99 38.38 -29.51
C GLN A 5 10.33 37.00 -29.71
N LYS A 6 11.11 36.01 -30.12
CA LYS A 6 10.70 34.59 -30.13
C LYS A 6 10.37 34.18 -28.68
N ARG A 7 9.10 33.91 -28.40
CA ARG A 7 8.66 33.31 -27.13
C ARG A 7 9.24 31.89 -27.04
N PRO A 8 9.93 31.51 -25.95
CA PRO A 8 10.41 30.14 -25.81
C PRO A 8 9.23 29.17 -25.64
N ALA A 9 9.32 28.03 -26.33
CA ALA A 9 8.33 26.95 -26.30
C ALA A 9 8.12 26.46 -24.86
N LYS A 10 6.87 26.56 -24.38
CA LYS A 10 6.42 26.21 -23.03
C LYS A 10 6.42 24.68 -22.73
N GLY A 11 6.84 23.86 -23.69
CA GLY A 11 6.73 22.38 -23.63
C GLY A 11 7.83 21.64 -22.86
N ARG A 12 8.93 22.28 -22.43
CA ARG A 12 10.09 21.56 -21.84
C ARG A 12 10.08 21.45 -20.31
N ARG A 13 9.16 22.12 -19.59
CA ARG A 13 9.15 22.11 -18.11
C ARG A 13 8.25 21.03 -17.48
N GLY A 14 7.26 20.50 -18.21
CA GLY A 14 6.32 19.49 -17.70
C GLY A 14 6.81 18.05 -17.82
N ALA A 15 7.47 17.70 -18.93
CA ALA A 15 7.97 16.34 -19.19
C ALA A 15 8.92 15.76 -18.11
N PRO A 16 9.92 16.49 -17.56
CA PRO A 16 10.78 15.93 -16.52
C PRO A 16 10.00 15.61 -15.24
N ARG A 17 9.02 16.44 -14.86
CA ARG A 17 8.20 16.22 -13.66
C ARG A 17 7.29 15.00 -13.76
N ILE A 18 6.71 14.75 -14.93
CA ILE A 18 5.90 13.54 -15.17
C ILE A 18 6.81 12.30 -15.13
N ALA A 19 7.98 12.34 -15.77
CA ALA A 19 8.91 11.20 -15.75
C ALA A 19 9.39 10.85 -14.33
N GLU A 20 9.64 11.86 -13.48
CA GLU A 20 9.96 11.70 -12.06
C GLU A 20 8.81 11.03 -11.30
N GLN A 21 7.57 11.53 -11.45
CA GLN A 21 6.38 10.93 -10.83
C GLN A 21 6.19 9.46 -11.23
N HIS A 22 6.35 9.12 -12.51
CA HIS A 22 6.29 7.72 -12.96
C HIS A 22 7.45 6.87 -12.42
N HIS A 23 8.62 7.46 -12.15
CA HIS A 23 9.71 6.74 -11.52
C HIS A 23 9.38 6.41 -10.06
N GLU A 24 8.88 7.38 -9.30
CA GLU A 24 8.41 7.18 -7.91
C GLU A 24 7.30 6.12 -7.83
N LEU A 25 6.30 6.19 -8.74
CA LEU A 25 5.23 5.19 -8.80
C LEU A 25 5.75 3.78 -9.09
N ARG A 26 6.75 3.63 -9.97
CA ARG A 26 7.38 2.32 -10.22
C ARG A 26 8.10 1.77 -9.00
N GLN A 27 8.75 2.63 -8.21
CA GLN A 27 9.39 2.21 -6.97
C GLN A 27 8.35 1.76 -5.93
N ALA A 28 7.26 2.53 -5.78
CA ALA A 28 6.16 2.17 -4.88
C ALA A 28 5.51 0.83 -5.28
N LEU A 29 5.26 0.61 -6.58
CA LEU A 29 4.73 -0.65 -7.09
C LEU A 29 5.67 -1.83 -6.84
N ALA A 30 6.99 -1.65 -7.02
CA ALA A 30 7.96 -2.70 -6.74
C ALA A 30 8.00 -3.07 -5.24
N LEU A 31 7.84 -2.09 -4.35
CA LEU A 31 7.74 -2.36 -2.91
C LEU A 31 6.46 -3.11 -2.54
N VAL A 32 5.33 -2.75 -3.15
CA VAL A 32 4.05 -3.45 -3.00
C VAL A 32 4.17 -4.91 -3.46
N ASP A 33 4.73 -5.15 -4.64
CA ASP A 33 4.91 -6.48 -5.24
C ASP A 33 5.82 -7.39 -4.40
N ALA A 34 6.85 -6.82 -3.76
CA ALA A 34 7.79 -7.55 -2.93
C ALA A 34 7.30 -7.81 -1.48
N THR A 35 6.13 -7.31 -1.08
CA THR A 35 5.66 -7.39 0.32
C THR A 35 4.62 -8.49 0.51
N GLU A 36 4.99 -9.54 1.26
CA GLU A 36 4.10 -10.66 1.60
C GLU A 36 3.36 -10.46 2.95
N ASP A 37 3.86 -9.57 3.80
CA ASP A 37 3.25 -9.27 5.10
C ASP A 37 2.07 -8.31 4.94
N LEU A 38 0.85 -8.84 5.11
CA LEU A 38 -0.39 -8.07 4.97
C LEU A 38 -0.43 -6.83 5.89
N ALA A 39 0.14 -6.89 7.10
CA ALA A 39 0.14 -5.77 8.03
C ALA A 39 1.03 -4.61 7.53
N ARG A 40 2.05 -4.90 6.72
CA ARG A 40 2.90 -3.91 6.05
C ARG A 40 2.36 -3.49 4.68
N LEU A 41 1.73 -4.43 3.97
CA LEU A 41 1.19 -4.21 2.64
C LEU A 41 0.04 -3.18 2.66
N VAL A 42 -0.89 -3.27 3.62
CA VAL A 42 -2.04 -2.36 3.68
C VAL A 42 -1.62 -0.88 3.81
N PRO A 43 -0.69 -0.48 4.70
CA PRO A 43 -0.14 0.87 4.71
C PRO A 43 0.49 1.30 3.37
N LEU A 44 1.30 0.44 2.74
CA LEU A 44 1.93 0.74 1.44
C LEU A 44 0.89 0.97 0.34
N LEU A 45 -0.19 0.20 0.33
CA LEU A 45 -1.30 0.37 -0.63
C LEU A 45 -2.02 1.71 -0.41
N ARG A 46 -2.19 2.17 0.84
CA ARG A 46 -2.77 3.50 1.13
C ARG A 46 -1.88 4.63 0.64
N ASP A 47 -0.57 4.50 0.83
CA ASP A 47 0.41 5.46 0.31
C ASP A 47 0.35 5.51 -1.23
N LEU A 48 0.40 4.34 -1.88
CA LEU A 48 0.26 4.24 -3.33
C LEU A 48 -1.07 4.83 -3.83
N ARG A 49 -2.18 4.57 -3.15
CA ARG A 49 -3.50 5.12 -3.48
C ARG A 49 -3.51 6.65 -3.39
N ARG A 50 -2.93 7.24 -2.35
CA ARG A 50 -2.80 8.70 -2.21
C ARG A 50 -1.98 9.27 -3.37
N ASP A 51 -0.85 8.66 -3.67
CA ASP A 51 0.09 9.17 -4.66
C ASP A 51 -0.48 9.05 -6.09
N LEU A 52 -1.17 7.94 -6.40
CA LEU A 52 -1.93 7.76 -7.64
C LEU A 52 -3.06 8.77 -7.78
N ALA A 53 -3.84 9.01 -6.71
CA ALA A 53 -4.92 10.00 -6.75
C ALA A 53 -4.38 11.41 -7.04
N ALA A 54 -3.25 11.79 -6.44
CA ALA A 54 -2.60 13.07 -6.71
C ALA A 54 -2.04 13.15 -8.13
N HIS A 55 -1.46 12.06 -8.64
CA HIS A 55 -0.95 11.96 -10.00
C HIS A 55 -2.08 12.08 -11.04
N PHE A 56 -3.14 11.27 -10.94
CA PHE A 56 -4.29 11.29 -11.84
C PHE A 56 -5.00 12.64 -11.83
N ALA A 57 -5.19 13.26 -10.65
CA ALA A 57 -5.74 14.61 -10.57
C ALA A 57 -4.86 15.65 -11.29
N GLY A 58 -3.55 15.45 -11.37
CA GLY A 58 -2.66 16.28 -12.17
C GLY A 58 -2.85 16.10 -13.68
N GLU A 59 -3.04 14.85 -14.13
CA GLU A 59 -3.22 14.50 -15.53
C GLU A 59 -4.60 14.92 -16.09
N GLU A 60 -5.64 14.84 -15.26
CA GLU A 60 -7.03 15.10 -15.64
C GLU A 60 -7.40 16.59 -15.68
N ARG A 61 -6.53 17.47 -15.20
CA ARG A 61 -6.74 18.93 -15.29
C ARG A 61 -6.81 19.42 -16.72
N GLU A 62 -7.45 20.56 -16.91
CA GLU A 62 -7.50 21.27 -18.22
C GLU A 62 -6.09 21.56 -18.78
N ASP A 63 -5.10 21.81 -17.93
CA ASP A 63 -3.70 22.02 -18.31
C ASP A 63 -2.83 20.74 -18.20
N GLY A 64 -3.46 19.58 -18.05
CA GLY A 64 -2.84 18.27 -17.86
C GLY A 64 -2.55 17.51 -19.15
N LEU A 65 -2.72 16.20 -19.10
CA LEU A 65 -2.27 15.28 -20.15
C LEU A 65 -3.02 15.49 -21.48
N ALA A 66 -4.31 15.81 -21.42
CA ALA A 66 -5.13 16.12 -22.61
C ALA A 66 -4.64 17.33 -23.38
N GLN A 67 -4.25 18.40 -22.69
CA GLN A 67 -3.70 19.59 -23.33
C GLN A 67 -2.28 19.39 -23.84
N ALA A 68 -1.51 18.47 -23.25
CA ALA A 68 -0.20 18.10 -23.73
C ALA A 68 -0.28 17.25 -25.02
N VAL A 69 -1.22 16.31 -25.10
CA VAL A 69 -1.36 15.37 -26.22
C VAL A 69 -2.18 15.95 -27.37
N GLY A 70 -3.28 16.65 -27.09
CA GLY A 70 -4.23 17.10 -28.12
C GLY A 70 -3.61 17.93 -29.25
N PRO A 71 -2.84 19.00 -28.96
CA PRO A 71 -2.20 19.82 -29.99
C PRO A 71 -1.07 19.12 -30.75
N ALA A 72 -0.42 18.11 -30.14
CA ALA A 72 0.76 17.43 -30.69
C ALA A 72 0.42 16.14 -31.46
N ALA A 73 -0.61 15.42 -31.02
CA ALA A 73 -1.02 14.14 -31.59
C ALA A 73 -2.54 13.91 -31.44
N PRO A 74 -3.39 14.61 -32.22
CA PRO A 74 -4.85 14.50 -32.13
C PRO A 74 -5.39 13.07 -32.34
N HIS A 75 -4.68 12.25 -33.11
CA HIS A 75 -5.06 10.86 -33.38
C HIS A 75 -4.98 9.95 -32.14
N HIS A 76 -4.36 10.40 -31.05
CA HIS A 76 -4.31 9.67 -29.78
C HIS A 76 -5.43 10.03 -28.80
N LEU A 77 -6.29 11.00 -29.10
CA LEU A 77 -7.31 11.49 -28.17
C LEU A 77 -8.27 10.40 -27.68
N ARG A 78 -8.74 9.52 -28.57
CA ARG A 78 -9.60 8.38 -28.16
C ARG A 78 -8.90 7.43 -27.19
N ARG A 79 -7.61 7.17 -27.40
CA ARG A 79 -6.82 6.30 -26.51
C ARG A 79 -6.58 6.99 -25.17
N LEU A 80 -6.37 8.30 -25.19
CA LEU A 80 -6.22 9.10 -23.98
C LEU A 80 -7.50 9.09 -23.14
N GLU A 81 -8.68 9.30 -23.75
CA GLU A 81 -9.97 9.22 -23.05
C GLU A 81 -10.15 7.86 -22.36
N ALA A 82 -9.77 6.76 -23.01
CA ALA A 82 -9.83 5.43 -22.42
C ALA A 82 -8.90 5.28 -21.20
N LEU A 83 -7.70 5.86 -21.24
CA LEU A 83 -6.74 5.85 -20.12
C LEU A 83 -7.27 6.69 -18.94
N LEU A 84 -7.78 7.89 -19.18
CA LEU A 84 -8.37 8.72 -18.12
C LEU A 84 -9.58 8.03 -17.47
N ALA A 85 -10.39 7.32 -18.26
CA ALA A 85 -11.50 6.52 -17.75
C ALA A 85 -11.05 5.26 -16.98
N GLU A 86 -9.79 4.86 -17.07
CA GLU A 86 -9.21 3.75 -16.30
C GLU A 86 -8.82 4.18 -14.88
N HIS A 87 -8.42 5.43 -14.68
CA HIS A 87 -7.95 5.95 -13.39
C HIS A 87 -8.91 5.70 -12.23
N ALA A 88 -10.20 6.01 -12.42
CA ALA A 88 -11.23 5.78 -11.39
C ALA A 88 -11.38 4.29 -11.04
N ARG A 89 -11.24 3.40 -12.03
CA ARG A 89 -11.32 1.94 -11.81
C ARG A 89 -10.11 1.41 -11.05
N LEU A 90 -8.92 1.92 -11.36
CA LEU A 90 -7.70 1.57 -10.61
C LEU A 90 -7.81 2.02 -9.15
N LEU A 91 -8.23 3.25 -8.88
CA LEU A 91 -8.40 3.73 -7.50
C LEU A 91 -9.44 2.92 -6.73
N ALA A 92 -10.59 2.63 -7.34
CA ALA A 92 -11.60 1.77 -6.72
C ALA A 92 -11.05 0.37 -6.42
N SER A 93 -10.24 -0.20 -7.32
CA SER A 93 -9.63 -1.51 -7.11
C SER A 93 -8.61 -1.49 -5.96
N LEU A 94 -7.87 -0.40 -5.78
CA LEU A 94 -6.98 -0.22 -4.62
C LEU A 94 -7.79 -0.09 -3.32
N ASP A 95 -8.85 0.72 -3.32
CA ASP A 95 -9.72 0.91 -2.16
C ASP A 95 -10.34 -0.45 -1.73
N ASP A 96 -10.84 -1.26 -2.67
CA ASP A 96 -11.38 -2.60 -2.41
C ASP A 96 -10.33 -3.57 -1.81
N VAL A 97 -9.08 -3.50 -2.26
CA VAL A 97 -8.00 -4.35 -1.72
C VAL A 97 -7.63 -3.91 -0.30
N ILE A 98 -7.56 -2.60 -0.04
CA ILE A 98 -7.28 -2.02 1.27
C ILE A 98 -8.37 -2.44 2.27
N GLU A 99 -9.63 -2.29 1.91
CA GLU A 99 -10.77 -2.66 2.77
C GLU A 99 -10.75 -4.15 3.15
N ARG A 100 -10.50 -5.03 2.18
CA ARG A 100 -10.36 -6.47 2.46
C ARG A 100 -9.16 -6.77 3.36
N GLY A 101 -8.04 -6.08 3.17
CA GLY A 101 -6.87 -6.20 4.04
C GLY A 101 -7.17 -5.81 5.48
N ASP A 102 -7.86 -4.69 5.70
CA ASP A 102 -8.27 -4.23 7.03
C ASP A 102 -9.23 -5.21 7.71
N ALA A 103 -10.20 -5.74 6.97
CA ALA A 103 -11.15 -6.72 7.48
C ALA A 103 -10.44 -8.00 7.96
N LEU A 104 -9.42 -8.47 7.25
CA LEU A 104 -8.62 -9.62 7.66
C LEU A 104 -7.81 -9.33 8.92
N LEU A 105 -7.12 -8.18 8.97
CA LEU A 105 -6.25 -7.79 10.08
C LEU A 105 -7.02 -7.48 11.37
N SER A 106 -8.26 -7.02 11.26
CA SER A 106 -9.12 -6.71 12.41
C SER A 106 -10.07 -7.84 12.81
N GLY A 107 -10.35 -8.77 11.89
CA GLY A 107 -11.26 -9.90 12.07
C GLY A 107 -10.52 -11.22 12.30
N SER A 108 -10.65 -12.14 11.36
CA SER A 108 -10.26 -13.55 11.52
C SER A 108 -8.80 -13.76 11.90
N VAL A 109 -7.86 -13.00 11.31
CA VAL A 109 -6.44 -13.16 11.63
C VAL A 109 -6.16 -12.74 13.07
N LYS A 110 -6.74 -11.62 13.50
CA LYS A 110 -6.62 -11.16 14.89
C LYS A 110 -7.19 -12.19 15.87
N GLN A 111 -8.37 -12.74 15.57
CA GLN A 111 -8.98 -13.76 16.41
C GLN A 111 -8.06 -14.97 16.59
N VAL A 112 -7.49 -15.49 15.50
CA VAL A 112 -6.53 -16.61 15.58
C VAL A 112 -5.30 -16.24 16.40
N VAL A 113 -4.75 -15.03 16.22
CA VAL A 113 -3.60 -14.56 17.02
C VAL A 113 -3.93 -14.50 18.51
N ASP A 114 -5.12 -14.00 18.87
CA ASP A 114 -5.56 -13.91 20.25
C ASP A 114 -5.82 -15.31 20.86
N ASP A 115 -6.39 -16.23 20.09
CA ASP A 115 -6.61 -17.63 20.49
C ASP A 115 -5.27 -18.36 20.76
N VAL A 116 -4.28 -18.17 19.87
CA VAL A 116 -2.93 -18.73 20.04
C VAL A 116 -2.25 -18.17 21.29
N ARG A 117 -2.38 -16.87 21.56
CA ARG A 117 -1.85 -16.24 22.78
C ARG A 117 -2.52 -16.80 24.03
N ALA A 118 -3.84 -16.95 24.01
CA ALA A 118 -4.57 -17.54 25.12
C ALA A 118 -4.14 -18.99 25.37
N LEU A 119 -3.94 -19.77 24.31
CA LEU A 119 -3.42 -21.14 24.41
C LEU A 119 -2.00 -21.17 25.00
N ALA A 120 -1.09 -20.33 24.50
CA ALA A 120 0.28 -20.24 25.00
C ALA A 120 0.34 -19.91 26.50
N GLN A 121 -0.50 -18.98 26.96
CA GLN A 121 -0.62 -18.65 28.39
C GLN A 121 -1.16 -19.82 29.21
N ARG A 122 -2.15 -20.57 28.68
CA ARG A 122 -2.68 -21.76 29.35
C ARG A 122 -1.62 -22.85 29.49
N LEU A 123 -0.84 -23.09 28.43
CA LEU A 123 0.27 -24.05 28.45
C LEU A 123 1.34 -23.63 29.46
N ALA A 124 1.74 -22.35 29.47
CA ALA A 124 2.73 -21.87 30.44
C ALA A 124 2.27 -22.06 31.90
N ARG A 125 0.98 -21.83 32.20
CA ARG A 125 0.42 -22.10 33.53
C ARG A 125 0.37 -23.59 33.86
N HIS A 126 0.07 -24.42 32.87
CA HIS A 126 0.03 -25.86 33.04
C HIS A 126 1.41 -26.43 33.38
N GLU A 127 2.43 -26.10 32.59
CA GLU A 127 3.83 -26.50 32.81
C GLU A 127 4.34 -26.06 34.20
N ALA A 128 3.99 -24.84 34.63
CA ALA A 128 4.36 -24.33 35.95
C ALA A 128 3.69 -25.13 37.08
N ALA A 129 2.42 -25.52 36.92
CA ALA A 129 1.72 -26.33 37.90
C ALA A 129 2.29 -27.76 37.99
N GLU A 130 2.63 -28.37 36.85
CA GLU A 130 3.27 -29.69 36.83
C GLU A 130 4.66 -29.65 37.48
N THR A 131 5.44 -28.62 37.19
CA THR A 131 6.76 -28.42 37.81
C THR A 131 6.65 -28.27 39.33
N ALA A 132 5.65 -27.53 39.82
CA ALA A 132 5.40 -27.37 41.25
C ALA A 132 5.06 -28.72 41.91
N LEU A 133 4.16 -29.50 41.31
CA LEU A 133 3.77 -30.82 41.82
C LEU A 133 4.94 -31.80 41.87
N LEU A 134 5.80 -31.82 40.84
CA LEU A 134 6.99 -32.67 40.83
C LEU A 134 7.98 -32.26 41.92
N THR A 135 8.15 -30.95 42.12
CA THR A 135 9.04 -30.41 43.16
C THR A 135 8.53 -30.80 44.54
N ASP A 136 7.24 -30.60 44.81
CA ASP A 136 6.60 -30.95 46.08
C ASP A 136 6.73 -32.46 46.37
N ALA A 137 6.52 -33.31 45.37
CA ALA A 137 6.68 -34.75 45.51
C ALA A 137 8.12 -35.15 45.90
N VAL A 138 9.13 -34.54 45.28
CA VAL A 138 10.55 -34.81 45.60
C VAL A 138 10.90 -34.36 47.02
N TYR A 139 10.44 -33.19 47.47
CA TYR A 139 10.72 -32.71 48.82
C TYR A 139 9.97 -33.50 49.91
N ALA A 140 8.75 -33.96 49.62
CA ALA A 140 7.98 -34.80 50.54
C ALA A 140 8.64 -36.17 50.77
N ASP A 141 9.30 -36.74 49.76
CA ASP A 141 9.97 -38.04 49.84
C ASP A 141 11.31 -37.98 50.63
N ILE A 142 11.95 -36.80 50.70
CA ILE A 142 13.24 -36.60 51.40
C ILE A 142 13.05 -36.20 52.88
N GLY A 143 11.90 -35.61 53.25
CA GLY A 143 11.62 -35.10 54.60
C GLY A 143 11.06 -36.11 55.61
N GLY A 144 10.84 -37.36 55.22
CA GLY A 144 10.22 -38.41 56.05
C GLY A 144 11.17 -39.32 56.84
N GLY A 145 12.46 -38.94 56.98
CA GLY A 145 13.48 -39.69 57.71
C GLY A 145 13.41 -39.56 59.23
#